data_AF-A0A0F9ENF1-F1
#
_entry.id   AF-A0A0F9ENF1-F1
#
_cell.length_a   1.000
_cell.length_b   1.000
_cell.length_c   1.000
_cell.angle_alpha   90.00
_cell.angle_beta   90.00
_cell.angle_gamma   90.00
#
_symmetry.space_group_name_H-M   'P 1'
#
loop_
_entity.id
_entity.type
_entity.pdbx_description
1 polymer ?
#
loop_
_entity_poly.entity_id
_entity_poly.type
_entity_poly.pdbx_seq_one_letter_code
_entity_poly.pdbx_strand_id
1 'polypeptide(L)' 'MATVKVVYNCGCGFKTENGGEAVLHADADKHQMTIAGSVKPEK' A
#
# COMPACT_ATOMS: atom_id res chain seq x y z
N MET A 1 -18.95 -8.30 4.45
CA MET A 1 -18.12 -7.20 5.00
C MET A 1 -17.26 -6.71 3.85
N ALA A 2 -17.28 -5.44 3.45
CA ALA A 2 -16.51 -5.01 2.27
C ALA A 2 -15.02 -5.40 2.38
N THR A 3 -14.51 -6.21 1.44
CA THR A 3 -13.10 -6.60 1.42
C THR A 3 -12.31 -5.45 0.78
N VAL A 4 -11.59 -4.70 1.61
CA VAL A 4 -10.71 -3.62 1.15
C VAL A 4 -9.35 -4.20 0.85
N LYS A 5 -8.93 -4.18 -0.42
CA LYS A 5 -7.59 -4.59 -0.83
C LYS A 5 -6.75 -3.33 -1.07
N VAL A 6 -5.76 -3.11 -0.21
CA VAL A 6 -4.86 -1.94 -0.27
C VAL A 6 -3.49 -2.40 -0.75
N VAL A 7 -2.99 -1.77 -1.81
CA VAL A 7 -1.64 -2.01 -2.33
C VAL A 7 -0.85 -0.70 -2.27
N TYR A 8 0.26 -0.74 -1.55
CA TYR A 8 1.21 0.36 -1.41
C TYR A 8 2.29 0.20 -2.48
N ASN A 9 2.51 1.25 -3.28
CA ASN A 9 3.52 1.28 -4.35
C ASN A 9 4.48 2.44 -4.11
N CYS A 10 5.77 2.17 -4.23
CA CYS A 10 6.84 3.16 -4.20
C CYS A 10 7.38 3.39 -5.62
N GLY A 11 7.77 4.63 -5.94
CA GLY A 11 8.35 4.98 -7.23
C GLY A 11 9.67 4.28 -7.56
N CYS A 12 10.34 3.71 -6.55
CA CYS A 12 11.55 2.90 -6.70
C CYS A 12 11.29 1.45 -7.16
N GLY A 13 10.02 1.06 -7.29
CA GLY A 13 9.62 -0.30 -7.67
C GLY A 13 9.20 -1.20 -6.49
N PHE A 14 9.32 -0.73 -5.24
CA PHE A 14 8.84 -1.44 -4.06
C PHE A 14 7.30 -1.48 -4.04
N LYS A 15 6.72 -2.66 -3.77
CA LYS A 15 5.27 -2.85 -3.64
C LYS A 15 4.96 -3.79 -2.48
N THR A 16 3.99 -3.44 -1.66
CA THR A 16 3.51 -4.29 -0.57
C THR A 16 2.01 -4.09 -0.35
N GLU A 17 1.34 -5.09 0.20
CA GLU A 17 -0.05 -4.99 0.67
C GLU A 17 -0.11 -4.76 2.19
N ASN A 18 1.05 -4.82 2.86
CA ASN A 18 1.18 -4.62 4.29
C ASN A 18 1.54 -3.16 4.59
N GLY A 19 0.64 -2.46 5.29
CA GLY A 19 0.86 -1.07 5.67
C GLY A 19 2.09 -0.86 6.57
N GLY A 20 2.47 -1.84 7.39
CA GLY A 20 3.66 -1.75 8.24
C GLY A 20 4.96 -1.73 7.44
N GLU A 21 5.08 -2.62 6.45
CA GLU A 21 6.23 -2.63 5.53
C GLU A 21 6.29 -1.37 4.67
N ALA A 22 5.13 -0.86 4.25
CA ALA A 22 5.03 0.38 3.49
C ALA A 22 5.56 1.58 4.29
N VAL A 23 5.23 1.67 5.58
CA VAL A 23 5.70 2.75 6.45
C VAL A 23 7.20 2.63 6.72
N LEU A 24 7.69 1.41 7.00
CA LEU A 24 9.12 1.18 7.21
C LEU A 24 9.95 1.56 5.98
N HIS A 25 9.49 1.18 4.78
CA HIS A 25 10.17 1.54 3.54
C HIS A 25 10.11 3.05 3.25
N ALA A 26 8.95 3.68 3.49
CA ALA A 26 8.81 5.12 3.32
C ALA A 26 9.73 5.91 4.26
N ASP A 27 9.86 5.47 5.51
CA ASP A 27 10.68 6.14 6.53
C ASP A 27 12.18 5.92 6.32
N ALA A 28 12.58 4.67 6.04
CA ALA A 28 13.98 4.30 5.83
C ALA A 28 14.61 5.02 4.63
N ASP A 29 13.88 5.10 3.51
CA ASP A 29 14.38 5.70 2.26
C ASP A 29 13.85 7.14 2.05
N LYS A 30 13.06 7.70 2.99
CA LYS A 30 12.35 8.98 2.86
C LYS A 30 11.54 9.10 1.57
N HIS A 31 10.93 8.00 1.15
CA HIS A 31 10.18 7.92 -0.10
C HIS A 31 8.69 8.25 0.10
N GLN A 32 8.09 8.82 -0.94
CA GLN A 32 6.65 9.04 -1.00
C GLN A 32 5.95 7.80 -1.60
N MET A 33 5.08 7.18 -0.81
CA MET A 33 4.32 5.99 -1.20
C MET A 33 2.98 6.39 -1.82
N THR A 34 2.64 5.77 -2.95
CA THR A 34 1.30 5.87 -3.54
C THR A 34 0.44 4.70 -3.07
N ILE A 35 -0.75 4.99 -2.56
CA ILE A 35 -1.69 3.96 -2.07
C ILE A 35 -2.75 3.73 -3.14
N ALA A 36 -2.81 2.51 -3.66
CA ALA A 36 -3.87 2.07 -4.57
C ALA A 36 -4.81 1.13 -3.80
N GLY A 37 -5.99 1.62 -3.45
CA GLY A 37 -7.04 0.85 -2.77
C GLY A 37 -8.17 0.47 -3.73
N SER A 38 -8.61 -0.78 -3.69
CA SER A 38 -9.85 -1.22 -4.34
C SER A 38 -10.85 -1.67 -3.28
N VAL A 39 -12.00 -0.99 -3.19
CA VAL A 39 -13.13 -1.43 -2.36
C VAL A 39 -14.01 -2.32 -3.22
N LYS A 40 -13.99 -3.63 -2.98
CA LYS A 40 -14.98 -4.53 -3.58
C LYS A 40 -16.14 -4.71 -2.60
N PRO A 41 -17.36 -4.25 -2.94
CA PRO A 41 -18.54 -4.68 -2.21
C PRO A 41 -18.73 -6.20 -2.44
N GLU A 42 -18.75 -6.99 -1.37
CA GLU A 42 -19.20 -8.38 -1.44
C GLU A 42 -20.69 -8.37 -1.81
N LYS A 43 -21.04 -9.05 -2.91
CA LYS A 43 -22.42 -9.31 -3.32
C LYS A 43 -23.00 -10.46 -2.52
#